data_AF-A0A848RJB1-F1
#
_entry.id   AF-A0A848RJB1-F1
#
_cell.length_a   1.000
_cell.length_b   1.000
_cell.length_c   1.000
_cell.angle_alpha   90.00
_cell.angle_beta   90.00
_cell.angle_gamma   90.00
#
_symmetry.space_group_name_H-M   'P 1'
#
loop_
_entity.id
_entity.type
_entity.pdbx_description
1 polymer ?
#
loop_
_entity_poly.entity_id
_entity_poly.type
_entity_poly.pdbx_seq_one_letter_code
_entity_poly.pdbx_strand_id
1 'polypeptide(L)' 'MTVKVALNAKDSSPTWEIVPEELIGQKYNFKTKTKTADKWCIGVDIRIDRADTPEGKTSYFYGFVGAYM' A
#
# COMPACT_ATOMS: atom_id res chain seq x y z
N MET A 1 -4.83 -11.38 -0.24
CA MET A 1 -3.79 -10.35 -0.04
C MET A 1 -4.49 -9.04 0.27
N THR A 2 -3.98 -8.27 1.21
CA THR A 2 -4.47 -6.90 1.47
C THR A 2 -3.31 -5.94 1.32
N VAL A 3 -3.53 -4.86 0.58
CA VAL A 3 -2.57 -3.75 0.47
C VAL A 3 -3.22 -2.52 1.08
N LYS A 4 -2.52 -1.88 2.02
CA LYS A 4 -2.89 -0.57 2.56
C LYS A 4 -1.79 0.43 2.24
N VAL A 5 -2.19 1.63 1.90
CA VAL A 5 -1.27 2.75 1.61
C VAL A 5 -1.59 3.93 2.50
N ALA A 6 -0.57 4.70 2.88
CA ALA A 6 -0.72 5.95 3.61
C ALA A 6 -0.04 7.07 2.85
N LEU A 7 -0.77 8.18 2.64
CA LEU A 7 -0.21 9.38 2.00
C LEU A 7 1.00 9.92 2.76
N ASN A 8 0.98 9.85 4.09
CA ASN A 8 2.15 10.17 4.89
C ASN A 8 2.29 9.27 6.13
N ALA A 9 3.20 8.30 6.09
CA ALA A 9 3.46 7.42 7.22
C ALA A 9 4.25 8.08 8.36
N LYS A 10 4.74 9.32 8.19
CA LYS A 10 5.34 10.12 9.26
C LYS A 10 4.33 10.89 10.11
N ASP A 11 3.06 10.94 9.72
CA ASP A 11 2.04 11.54 10.56
C ASP A 11 1.96 10.81 11.90
N SER A 12 1.61 11.52 12.99
CA SER A 12 1.43 10.90 14.31
C SER A 12 0.29 9.87 14.32
N SER A 13 -0.67 10.04 13.41
CA SER A 13 -1.76 9.10 13.15
C SER A 13 -1.99 9.03 11.63
N PRO A 14 -1.22 8.20 10.90
CA PRO A 14 -1.35 8.07 9.46
C PRO A 14 -2.73 7.54 9.07
N THR A 15 -3.33 8.17 8.06
CA THR A 15 -4.56 7.64 7.46
C THR A 15 -4.20 6.54 6.46
N TRP A 16 -4.64 5.32 6.74
CA TRP A 16 -4.41 4.15 5.89
C TRP A 16 -5.63 3.89 5.01
N GLU A 17 -5.39 3.79 3.71
CA GLU A 17 -6.40 3.47 2.70
C GLU A 17 -6.19 2.04 2.22
N ILE A 18 -7.25 1.23 2.20
CA ILE A 18 -7.21 -0.09 1.59
C ILE A 18 -7.25 0.09 0.07
N VAL A 19 -6.28 -0.50 -0.62
CA VAL A 19 -6.24 -0.53 -2.08
C VAL A 19 -7.23 -1.61 -2.57
N PRO A 20 -8.19 -1.25 -3.43
CA PRO A 20 -9.07 -2.23 -4.06
C PRO A 20 -8.27 -3.27 -4.84
N GLU A 21 -8.72 -4.53 -4.82
CA GLU A 21 -7.97 -5.65 -5.40
C GLU A 21 -7.72 -5.45 -6.90
N GLU A 22 -8.69 -4.88 -7.62
CA GLU A 22 -8.60 -4.55 -9.04
C GLU A 22 -7.54 -3.49 -9.38
N LEU A 23 -7.07 -2.73 -8.38
CA LEU A 23 -6.03 -1.70 -8.53
C LEU A 23 -4.64 -2.17 -8.08
N ILE A 24 -4.50 -3.40 -7.58
CA ILE A 24 -3.19 -3.96 -7.25
C ILE A 24 -2.39 -4.14 -8.55
N GLY A 25 -1.19 -3.55 -8.61
CA GLY A 25 -0.36 -3.48 -9.81
C GLY A 25 -0.72 -2.34 -10.77
N GLN A 26 -1.72 -1.53 -10.44
CA GLN A 26 -2.09 -0.33 -11.18
C GLN A 26 -1.75 0.95 -10.40
N LYS A 27 -2.00 2.11 -11.00
CA LYS A 27 -1.89 3.41 -10.32
C LYS A 27 -3.03 3.56 -9.32
N TYR A 28 -2.70 3.96 -8.09
CA TYR A 28 -3.66 4.32 -7.06
C TYR A 28 -3.50 5.78 -6.67
N ASN A 29 -4.60 6.54 -6.73
CA ASN A 29 -4.62 7.94 -6.28
C ASN A 29 -5.16 8.00 -4.85
N PHE A 30 -4.38 8.56 -3.92
CA PHE A 30 -4.81 8.77 -2.54
C PHE A 30 -6.11 9.57 -2.47
N LYS A 31 -7.07 9.06 -1.70
CA LYS A 31 -8.30 9.77 -1.33
C LYS A 31 -8.01 10.80 -0.25
N THR A 32 -7.12 10.47 0.69
CA THR A 32 -6.56 11.40 1.68
C THR A 32 -5.82 12.51 0.94
N LYS A 33 -6.06 13.76 1.35
CA LYS A 33 -5.45 14.96 0.75
C LYS A 33 -4.57 15.75 1.71
N THR A 34 -4.52 15.34 2.97
CA THR A 34 -3.84 16.05 4.05
C THR A 34 -2.71 15.20 4.62
N LYS A 35 -1.63 15.88 5.03
CA LYS A 35 -0.56 15.33 5.87
C LYS A 35 -0.28 16.30 6.99
N THR A 36 0.13 15.81 8.15
CA THR A 36 0.37 16.65 9.33
C THR A 36 1.85 16.75 9.71
N ALA A 37 2.68 15.78 9.29
CA ALA A 37 4.11 15.84 9.54
C ALA A 37 4.87 16.66 8.50
N ASP A 38 5.93 17.31 8.96
CA ASP A 38 6.81 18.14 8.12
C ASP A 38 7.50 17.30 7.04
N LYS A 39 8.03 16.14 7.44
CA LYS A 39 8.65 15.18 6.54
C LYS A 39 7.59 14.31 5.89
N TRP A 40 7.76 14.07 4.60
CA TRP A 40 6.86 13.26 3.80
C TRP A 40 7.45 11.88 3.51
N CYS A 41 6.66 10.82 3.70
CA CYS A 41 6.96 9.50 3.15
C CYS A 41 5.67 8.72 2.87
N ILE A 42 5.60 8.04 1.73
CA ILE A 42 4.53 7.09 1.47
C ILE A 42 4.71 5.84 2.34
N GLY A 43 3.65 5.45 3.04
CA GLY A 43 3.58 4.18 3.74
C GLY A 43 2.93 3.11 2.88
N VAL A 44 3.47 1.90 2.90
CA VAL A 44 2.80 0.74 2.34
C VAL A 44 2.87 -0.44 3.30
N ASP A 45 1.73 -1.07 3.54
CA ASP A 45 1.55 -2.23 4.41
C ASP A 45 0.86 -3.34 3.60
N ILE A 46 1.52 -4.50 3.51
CA ILE A 46 1.03 -5.65 2.77
C ILE A 46 0.82 -6.81 3.73
N ARG A 47 -0.36 -7.39 3.64
CA ARG A 47 -0.67 -8.68 4.23
C ARG A 47 -0.83 -9.72 3.12
N ILE A 48 0.02 -10.75 3.16
CA ILE A 48 -0.10 -11.94 2.33
C ILE A 48 -0.69 -13.04 3.21
N ASP A 49 -1.96 -13.37 3.00
CA ASP A 49 -2.58 -14.53 3.66
C ASP A 49 -2.15 -15.79 2.93
N ARG A 50 -1.55 -16.74 3.67
CA ARG A 50 -1.01 -18.00 3.15
C ARG A 50 -2.09 -19.02 2.76
N ALA A 51 -3.37 -18.67 2.84
CA ALA A 51 -4.45 -19.64 2.96
C ALA A 51 -4.65 -20.56 1.73
N ASP A 52 -4.35 -20.11 0.50
CA ASP A 52 -4.65 -20.89 -0.71
C ASP A 52 -3.47 -20.94 -1.69
N THR A 53 -2.24 -21.05 -1.22
CA THR A 53 -1.11 -21.32 -2.12
C THR A 53 -0.95 -22.83 -2.25
N PRO A 54 -1.30 -23.45 -3.40
CA PRO A 54 -1.10 -24.89 -3.60
C PRO A 54 0.36 -25.25 -3.33
N GLU A 55 0.59 -26.45 -2.80
CA GLU A 55 1.94 -26.97 -2.54
C GLU A 55 2.81 -26.83 -3.81
N GLY A 56 3.99 -26.22 -3.67
CA GLY A 56 4.89 -25.93 -4.78
C GLY A 56 4.62 -24.63 -5.56
N LYS A 57 3.66 -23.78 -5.16
CA LYS A 57 3.48 -22.43 -5.72
C LYS A 57 4.11 -21.36 -4.84
N THR A 58 4.61 -20.31 -5.48
CA THR A 58 5.26 -19.15 -4.83
C THR A 58 4.33 -17.95 -4.92
N SER A 59 4.16 -17.21 -3.82
CA SER A 59 3.55 -15.88 -3.86
C SER A 59 4.62 -14.87 -4.27
N TYR A 60 4.41 -14.17 -5.38
CA TYR A 60 5.33 -13.14 -5.87
C TYR A 60 4.84 -11.76 -5.47
N PHE A 61 5.76 -10.93 -4.97
CA PHE A 61 5.54 -9.50 -4.77
C PHE A 61 6.56 -8.74 -5.63
N TYR A 62 6.09 -8.05 -6.66
CA TYR A 62 6.95 -7.45 -7.69
C TYR A 62 7.47 -6.03 -7.36
N GLY A 63 7.22 -5.53 -6.14
CA GLY A 63 7.73 -4.24 -5.67
C GLY A 63 6.72 -3.10 -5.76
N PHE A 64 7.11 -1.93 -5.27
CA PHE A 64 6.32 -0.70 -5.34
C PHE A 64 6.99 0.34 -6.23
N VAL A 65 6.19 1.03 -7.03
CA VAL A 65 6.62 2.20 -7.78
C VAL A 65 5.79 3.38 -7.32
N GLY A 66 6.46 4.43 -6.86
CA GLY A 66 5.84 5.70 -6.50
C GLY A 66 6.20 6.76 -7.53
N ALA A 67 5.22 7.56 -7.95
CA ALA A 67 5.46 8.78 -8.71
C ALA A 67 4.95 9.96 -7.88
N TYR A 68 5.80 10.98 -7.72
CA TYR A 68 5.43 12.27 -7.16
C TYR A 68 5.59 13.30 -8.28
N MET A 69 4.51 14.04 -8.58
CA MET A 69 4.51 15.16 -9.53
C MET A 69 4.27 16.45 -8.77
#